data_AF-A0A940T092-F1
#
_entry.id   AF-A0A940T092-F1
#
_cell.length_a   1.000
_cell.length_b   1.000
_cell.length_c   1.000
_cell.angle_alpha   90.00
_cell.angle_beta   90.00
_cell.angle_gamma   90.00
#
_symmetry.space_group_name_H-M   'P 1'
#
loop_
_entity.id
_entity.type
_entity.pdbx_description
1 polymer ?
#
loop_
_entity_poly.entity_id
_entity_poly.type
_entity_poly.pdbx_seq_one_letter_code
_entity_poly.pdbx_strand_id
1 'polypeptide(L)'
;MSETQPCVQIETDLWAVMRYKLEQPAAMIQCVTDRQQITKFLLMTWNPNPSQRRLIAMYDSLDAANAAVKWESAGVKTGRENHRWGGQTGHVPQSYRDGAPDVPTSV
;
A
#
# COMPACT_ATOMS: atom_id res chain seq x y z
N MET A 1 -26.71 12.21 -19.73
CA MET A 1 -25.41 12.42 -20.40
C MET A 1 -24.37 12.36 -19.30
N SER A 2 -23.64 11.25 -19.17
CA SER A 2 -22.66 11.09 -18.11
C SER A 2 -21.49 12.01 -18.42
N GLU A 3 -21.33 13.05 -17.62
CA GLU A 3 -20.18 13.95 -17.68
C GLU A 3 -18.93 13.11 -17.40
N THR A 4 -18.15 12.82 -18.44
CA THR A 4 -16.86 12.15 -18.32
C THR A 4 -15.92 13.12 -17.60
N GLN A 5 -15.88 13.08 -16.26
CA GLN A 5 -15.06 14.02 -15.50
C GLN A 5 -13.58 13.88 -15.92
N PRO A 6 -12.86 15.01 -15.96
CA PRO A 6 -11.55 15.07 -16.59
C PRO A 6 -10.53 14.22 -15.83
N CYS A 7 -9.84 13.34 -16.57
CA CYS A 7 -8.56 12.81 -16.12
C CYS A 7 -7.47 13.80 -16.51
N VAL A 8 -6.58 14.13 -15.58
CA VAL A 8 -5.47 15.06 -15.79
C VAL A 8 -4.21 14.23 -16.00
N GLN A 9 -3.57 14.39 -17.15
CA GLN A 9 -2.27 13.76 -17.38
C GLN A 9 -1.21 14.49 -16.55
N ILE A 10 -0.45 13.72 -15.76
CA ILE A 10 0.60 14.27 -14.89
C ILE A 10 2.00 13.82 -15.30
N GLU A 11 2.10 12.67 -15.98
CA GLU A 11 3.31 12.19 -16.64
C GLU A 11 2.93 11.55 -17.98
N THR A 12 3.91 11.20 -18.81
CA THR A 12 3.70 10.55 -20.12
C THR A 12 2.76 9.36 -20.03
N ASP A 13 2.94 8.52 -18.99
CA ASP A 13 2.20 7.28 -18.80
C ASP A 13 1.34 7.30 -17.52
N LEU A 14 1.03 8.48 -16.97
CA LEU A 14 0.31 8.58 -15.71
C LEU A 14 -0.75 9.68 -15.74
N TRP A 15 -1.97 9.30 -15.37
CA TRP A 15 -3.13 10.18 -15.25
C TRP A 15 -3.66 10.17 -13.82
N ALA A 16 -3.99 11.35 -13.31
CA ALA A 16 -4.76 11.55 -12.09
C ALA A 16 -6.24 11.67 -12.44
N VAL A 17 -7.08 10.87 -11.81
CA VAL A 17 -8.54 10.96 -11.97
C VAL A 17 -9.08 11.91 -10.89
N MET A 18 -9.45 13.12 -11.30
CA MET A 18 -10.02 14.14 -10.42
C MET A 18 -11.54 13.97 -10.36
N ARG A 19 -12.12 13.97 -9.15
CA ARG A 19 -13.57 13.84 -8.91
C ARG A 19 -14.00 14.88 -7.85
N TYR A 20 -15.24 14.83 -7.36
CA TYR A 20 -15.93 15.87 -6.56
C TYR A 20 -15.13 16.60 -5.45
N LYS A 21 -14.04 16.03 -4.92
CA LYS A 21 -13.06 16.76 -4.10
C LYS A 21 -11.80 17.04 -4.92
N LEU A 22 -11.62 18.29 -5.33
CA LEU A 22 -10.48 18.74 -6.14
C LEU A 22 -9.14 18.76 -5.37
N GLU A 23 -9.16 18.52 -4.06
CA GLU A 23 -7.96 18.56 -3.21
C GLU A 23 -7.02 17.37 -3.43
N GLN A 24 -7.57 16.21 -3.83
CA GLN A 24 -6.79 15.01 -4.11
C GLN A 24 -7.42 14.18 -5.23
N PRO A 25 -6.60 13.48 -6.04
CA PRO A 25 -7.11 12.49 -6.99
C PRO A 25 -7.93 11.41 -6.29
N ALA A 26 -8.98 10.95 -6.97
CA ALA A 26 -9.75 9.79 -6.54
C ALA A 26 -9.02 8.49 -6.84
N ALA A 27 -8.29 8.46 -7.95
CA ALA A 27 -7.52 7.31 -8.42
C ALA A 27 -6.38 7.77 -9.34
N MET A 28 -5.49 6.83 -9.62
CA MET A 28 -4.41 6.98 -10.60
C MET A 28 -4.62 5.96 -11.72
N ILE A 29 -4.35 6.35 -12.97
CA ILE A 29 -4.32 5.43 -14.10
C ILE A 29 -2.92 5.45 -14.68
N GLN A 30 -2.25 4.30 -14.74
CA GLN A 30 -0.94 4.16 -15.35
C GLN A 30 -1.03 3.40 -16.67
N CYS A 31 -0.44 3.93 -17.73
CA CYS A 31 -0.26 3.23 -18.98
C CYS A 31 0.98 2.34 -18.86
N VAL A 32 0.84 1.08 -19.28
CA VAL A 32 1.97 0.16 -19.44
C VAL A 32 1.83 -0.55 -20.77
N THR A 33 2.93 -0.65 -21.50
CA THR A 33 3.00 -1.49 -22.69
C THR A 33 3.69 -2.79 -22.30
N ASP A 34 2.98 -3.90 -22.45
CA ASP A 34 3.55 -5.22 -22.19
C ASP A 34 4.61 -5.58 -23.26
N ARG A 35 5.42 -6.61 -22.99
CA ARG A 35 6.39 -7.18 -23.94
C ARG A 35 5.77 -7.58 -25.27
N GLN A 36 4.48 -7.91 -25.29
CA GLN A 36 3.72 -8.19 -26.51
C GLN A 36 3.27 -6.93 -27.28
N GLN A 37 3.74 -5.74 -26.90
CA GLN A 37 3.32 -4.45 -27.45
C GLN A 37 1.82 -4.17 -27.25
N ILE A 38 1.20 -4.80 -26.25
CA ILE A 38 -0.20 -4.55 -25.89
C ILE A 38 -0.22 -3.50 -24.79
N THR A 39 -0.83 -2.36 -25.07
CA THR A 39 -1.04 -1.29 -24.09
C THR A 39 -2.15 -1.66 -23.13
N LYS A 40 -1.91 -1.48 -21.84
CA LYS A 40 -2.86 -1.67 -20.75
C LYS A 40 -2.89 -0.43 -19.86
N PHE A 41 -4.07 -0.15 -19.33
CA PHE A 41 -4.31 0.94 -18.41
C PHE A 41 -4.61 0.37 -17.03
N LEU A 42 -3.67 0.56 -16.11
CA LEU A 42 -3.72 0.09 -14.74
C LEU A 42 -4.45 1.11 -13.87
N LEU A 43 -5.64 0.77 -13.39
CA LEU A 43 -6.35 1.57 -12.41
C LEU A 43 -5.79 1.27 -11.01
N MET A 44 -5.33 2.30 -10.32
CA MET A 44 -4.70 2.20 -9.00
C MET A 44 -5.35 3.12 -7.97
N THR A 45 -5.23 2.75 -6.70
CA THR A 45 -5.58 3.64 -5.59
C THR A 45 -4.71 4.90 -5.60
N TRP A 46 -5.29 6.03 -5.22
CA TRP A 46 -4.48 7.21 -4.92
C TRP A 46 -3.78 7.07 -3.56
N ASN A 47 -2.49 7.40 -3.56
CA ASN A 47 -1.69 7.65 -2.36
C ASN A 47 -0.55 8.60 -2.73
N PRO A 48 -0.22 9.60 -1.89
CA PRO A 48 0.90 10.50 -2.13
C PRO A 48 2.24 9.74 -2.21
N ASN A 49 2.40 8.67 -1.44
CA ASN A 49 3.54 7.76 -1.55
C ASN A 49 3.28 6.73 -2.68
N PRO A 50 4.04 6.75 -3.79
CA PRO A 50 3.86 5.84 -4.92
C PRO A 50 3.92 4.36 -4.52
N SER A 51 4.78 4.00 -3.56
CA SER A 51 4.96 2.62 -3.10
C SER A 51 3.75 2.07 -2.33
N GLN A 52 2.84 2.93 -1.89
CA GLN A 52 1.61 2.55 -1.20
C GLN A 52 0.41 2.44 -2.14
N ARG A 53 0.55 2.81 -3.41
CA ARG A 53 -0.50 2.66 -4.41
C ARG A 53 -0.71 1.17 -4.70
N ARG A 54 -1.97 0.78 -4.89
CA ARG A 54 -2.36 -0.61 -5.15
C ARG A 54 -3.11 -0.68 -6.47
N LEU A 55 -2.75 -1.67 -7.30
CA LEU A 55 -3.51 -2.01 -8.49
C LEU A 55 -4.90 -2.50 -8.08
N ILE A 56 -5.93 -1.93 -8.70
CA ILE A 56 -7.34 -2.31 -8.51
C ILE A 56 -7.77 -3.20 -9.67
N ALA A 57 -7.55 -2.74 -10.90
CA ALA A 57 -7.98 -3.42 -12.12
C ALA A 57 -7.15 -2.98 -13.33
N MET A 58 -7.26 -3.72 -14.43
CA MET A 58 -6.60 -3.43 -15.70
C MET A 58 -7.64 -3.31 -16.80
N TYR A 59 -7.42 -2.35 -17.71
CA TYR A 59 -8.31 -2.06 -18.82
C TYR A 59 -7.52 -1.92 -20.13
N ASP A 60 -8.21 -2.09 -21.25
CA ASP A 60 -7.63 -1.93 -22.59
C ASP A 60 -7.61 -0.47 -23.07
N SER A 61 -8.35 0.41 -22.40
CA SER A 61 -8.48 1.83 -22.78
C SER A 61 -8.51 2.74 -21.55
N LEU A 62 -7.93 3.94 -21.69
CA LEU A 62 -7.98 4.99 -20.68
C LEU A 62 -9.44 5.35 -20.31
N ASP A 63 -10.33 5.43 -21.30
CA ASP A 63 -11.74 5.73 -21.08
C ASP A 63 -12.45 4.68 -20.21
N ALA A 64 -12.21 3.40 -20.49
CA ALA A 64 -12.77 2.29 -19.71
C ALA A 64 -12.25 2.31 -18.26
N ALA A 65 -10.96 2.59 -18.07
CA ALA A 65 -10.37 2.76 -16.73
C ALA A 65 -10.98 3.96 -15.99
N ASN A 66 -11.16 5.09 -16.66
CA ASN A 66 -11.75 6.30 -16.08
C ASN A 66 -13.23 6.09 -15.71
N ALA A 67 -14.00 5.40 -16.56
CA ALA A 67 -15.40 5.10 -16.33
C ALA A 67 -15.62 4.08 -15.20
N ALA A 68 -14.63 3.21 -14.95
CA ALA A 68 -14.67 2.22 -13.90
C ALA A 68 -14.38 2.78 -12.49
N VAL A 69 -13.92 4.03 -12.39
CA VAL A 69 -13.79 4.74 -11.12
C VAL A 69 -15.20 5.07 -10.60
N LYS A 70 -15.89 4.06 -10.06
CA LYS A 70 -17.19 4.17 -9.42
C LYS A 70 -17.01 4.16 -7.90
N TRP A 71 -17.63 5.16 -7.29
CA TRP A 71 -17.54 5.45 -5.87
C TRP A 71 -18.15 4.34 -4.99
N GLU A 72 -17.31 3.68 -4.19
CA GLU A 72 -17.59 3.53 -2.77
C GLU A 72 -16.30 3.87 -2.02
N SER A 73 -16.44 4.71 -0.99
CA SER A 73 -15.38 5.11 -0.08
C SER A 73 -14.91 3.90 0.75
N ALA A 74 -14.29 2.91 0.11
CA ALA A 74 -13.64 1.82 0.80
C ALA A 74 -12.38 2.39 1.44
N GLY A 75 -12.54 2.81 2.70
CA GLY A 75 -11.52 3.43 3.52
C GLY A 75 -10.17 2.80 3.28
N VAL A 76 -9.21 3.64 2.90
CA VAL A 76 -7.78 3.33 3.03
C VAL A 76 -7.59 2.92 4.47
N LYS A 77 -7.54 1.61 4.73
CA LYS A 77 -7.10 1.08 6.02
C LYS A 77 -5.64 1.45 6.10
N THR A 78 -5.36 2.60 6.70
CA THR A 78 -4.04 2.97 7.20
C THR A 78 -3.44 1.72 7.82
N GLY A 79 -2.38 1.21 7.19
CA GLY A 79 -1.75 -0.03 7.60
C GLY A 79 -1.43 0.05 9.09
N ARG A 80 -1.92 -0.93 9.84
CA ARG A 80 -1.49 -1.16 11.22
C ARG A 80 0.03 -1.13 11.27
N GLU A 81 0.53 -0.25 12.11
CA GLU A 81 1.88 -0.22 12.62
C GLU A 81 2.29 -1.61 13.10
N ASN A 82 3.27 -2.23 12.42
CA ASN A 82 3.93 -3.43 12.89
C ASN A 82 5.07 -3.02 13.84
N HIS A 83 4.76 -2.60 15.06
CA HIS A 83 5.72 -2.66 16.16
C HIS A 83 5.78 -4.11 16.67
N ARG A 84 6.54 -4.94 15.95
CA ARG A 84 6.88 -6.31 16.33
C ARG A 84 8.02 -6.27 17.35
N TRP A 85 7.71 -6.11 18.63
CA TRP A 85 8.58 -6.63 19.69
C TRP A 85 8.22 -8.10 19.88
N GLY A 86 9.11 -8.98 19.41
CA GLY A 86 8.96 -10.42 19.52
C GLY A 86 8.95 -10.85 20.99
N GLY A 87 7.87 -11.53 21.39
CA GLY A 87 7.89 -12.38 22.56
C GLY A 87 8.69 -13.63 22.26
N GLN A 88 9.74 -13.88 23.03
CA GLN A 88 10.32 -15.20 23.19
C GLN A 88 10.16 -15.60 24.66
N THR A 89 9.21 -16.51 24.87
CA THR A 89 8.92 -17.21 26.12
C THR A 89 10.10 -18.12 26.49
N GLY A 90 10.81 -17.78 27.56
CA GLY A 90 11.71 -18.67 28.28
C GLY A 90 11.04 -19.15 29.56
N HIS A 91 10.45 -20.33 29.53
CA HIS A 91 9.92 -21.04 30.68
C HIS A 91 11.12 -21.52 31.53
N VAL A 92 11.39 -20.86 32.66
CA VAL A 92 12.41 -21.31 33.63
C VAL A 92 11.80 -22.38 34.54
N PRO A 93 12.34 -23.61 34.59
CA PRO A 93 11.93 -24.57 35.60
C PRO A 93 12.47 -24.14 36.97
N GLN A 94 11.55 -23.99 37.91
CA GLN A 94 11.81 -23.89 39.33
C GLN A 94 12.34 -25.24 39.82
N SER A 95 13.64 -25.31 40.17
CA SER A 95 14.24 -26.15 41.24
C SER A 95 15.77 -26.27 41.06
N TYR A 96 16.53 -25.39 41.71
CA TYR A 96 17.74 -25.83 42.39
C TYR A 96 17.87 -25.02 43.67
N ARG A 97 17.56 -25.71 44.77
CA ARG A 97 17.78 -25.33 46.15
C ARG A 97 19.27 -25.56 46.46
N ASP A 98 19.76 -24.76 47.39
CA ASP A 98 20.95 -25.01 48.21
C ASP A 98 22.35 -24.78 47.61
N GLY A 99 23.09 -23.89 48.28
CA GLY A 99 24.52 -24.08 48.54
C GLY A 99 25.50 -23.27 47.69
N ALA A 100 25.98 -22.14 48.23
CA ALA A 100 27.21 -21.48 47.81
C ALA A 100 28.43 -22.45 47.85
N PRO A 101 29.52 -22.14 47.13
CA PRO A 101 30.62 -21.51 47.88
C PRO A 101 31.39 -20.41 47.13
N ASP A 102 31.74 -19.41 47.93
CA ASP A 102 33.03 -18.72 48.09
C ASP A 102 33.88 -18.32 46.86
N VAL A 103 34.10 -17.00 46.80
CA VAL A 103 35.06 -16.27 45.96
C VAL A 103 36.49 -16.64 46.39
N PRO A 104 37.49 -16.54 45.50
CA PRO A 104 38.71 -15.90 45.95
C PRO A 104 39.16 -14.72 45.06
N THR A 105 39.44 -13.64 45.79
CA THR A 105 40.11 -12.39 45.43
C THR A 105 41.48 -12.60 44.81
N SER A 106 41.84 -11.75 43.85
CA SER A 106 43.19 -11.62 43.29
C SER A 106 44.22 -11.14 44.30
N VAL A 107 45.38 -11.80 44.33
CA VAL A 107 46.73 -11.19 44.46
C VAL A 107 47.73 -12.03 43.66
#